data_AF-A0A3B0PKB9-F1
#
_entry.id   AF-A0A3B0PKB9-F1
#
_cell.length_a   1.000
_cell.length_b   1.000
_cell.length_c   1.000
_cell.angle_alpha   90.00
_cell.angle_beta   90.00
_cell.angle_gamma   90.00
#
_symmetry.space_group_name_H-M   'P 1'
#
loop_
_entity.id
_entity.type
_entity.pdbx_description
1 polymer ?
#
loop_
_entity_poly.entity_id
_entity_poly.type
_entity_poly.pdbx_seq_one_letter_code
_entity_poly.pdbx_strand_id
1 'polypeptide(L)'
;MISLNEYSKESHSSNIPENVKQSLLYKALQTPYNLNLPTNATNEQIKNAEIKQIRDIKKYFGNQSADAGIYKSAKAAYDSIVEPNKSLFTEEFNNIATSNNDLDVTIKIDAFKLKATEFNQAYPGTQNSLNTFKTTYGATQEEIQTFERELNSASNKTTLDELKSRIDSAIQEKNAKKARDLQIARDAIGQLPQGNTKKTELTNSINNAESNNQLSESLLTNATSQAQTEKANIDNAKNAANTAVNSLPEGNNLKRSLKNKLLNAPNTNETNEVSKLDELARQARTEKQNLEAKRIEAQNILDGLTEKEDYQNEINSARNIDELDEIIRRMQTPKILDKSEAQRW
;
A
#
# COMPACT_ATOMS: atom_id res chain seq x y z
N MET A 1 51.10 28.02 19.82
CA MET A 1 50.31 28.88 20.73
C MET A 1 50.60 30.32 20.38
N ILE A 2 49.64 31.06 19.81
CA ILE A 2 49.86 32.47 19.48
C ILE A 2 49.61 33.29 20.76
N SER A 3 50.67 33.89 21.27
CA SER A 3 50.66 34.83 22.40
C SER A 3 50.05 36.16 21.97
N LEU A 4 49.06 36.66 22.73
CA LEU A 4 48.37 37.92 22.49
C LEU A 4 49.12 39.16 23.04
N ASN A 5 50.42 39.05 23.33
CA ASN A 5 51.17 40.09 24.02
C ASN A 5 52.01 41.04 23.15
N GLU A 6 51.89 41.02 21.83
CA GLU A 6 52.58 41.99 20.97
C GLU A 6 51.63 42.60 19.93
N TYR A 7 50.67 43.38 20.40
CA TYR A 7 50.03 44.44 19.61
C TYR A 7 50.00 45.75 20.42
N SER A 8 51.19 46.15 20.86
CA SER A 8 51.48 47.52 21.26
C SER A 8 52.10 48.22 20.06
N LYS A 9 51.25 48.87 19.25
CA LYS A 9 51.56 50.08 18.49
C LYS A 9 50.26 50.64 17.91
N GLU A 10 50.08 51.94 18.14
CA GLU A 10 49.03 52.78 17.61
C GLU A 10 48.91 52.66 16.07
N SER A 11 47.74 53.02 15.53
CA SER A 11 47.28 52.94 14.13
C SER A 11 46.87 51.52 13.71
N HIS A 12 45.60 51.15 13.53
CA HIS A 12 44.76 51.46 12.37
C HIS A 12 43.27 51.08 12.65
N SER A 13 42.64 51.53 13.74
CA SER A 13 41.20 51.21 14.01
C SER A 13 40.21 52.08 13.21
N SER A 14 40.71 52.98 12.36
CA SER A 14 39.93 54.02 11.68
C SER A 14 39.20 53.55 10.42
N ASN A 15 39.45 52.34 9.90
CA ASN A 15 38.84 51.86 8.65
C ASN A 15 37.98 50.58 8.78
N ILE A 16 37.75 50.07 10.00
CA ILE A 16 36.85 48.93 10.18
C ILE A 16 35.41 49.46 10.28
N PRO A 17 34.49 49.05 9.38
CA PRO A 17 33.08 49.43 9.45
C PRO A 17 32.44 49.08 10.80
N GLU A 18 31.51 49.90 11.28
CA GLU A 18 30.96 49.77 12.63
C GLU A 18 30.22 48.44 12.86
N ASN A 19 29.54 47.94 11.83
CA ASN A 19 28.89 46.63 11.81
C ASN A 19 29.88 45.46 11.96
N VAL A 20 31.10 45.57 11.41
CA VAL A 20 32.18 44.59 11.57
C VAL A 20 32.70 44.59 13.01
N LYS A 21 32.89 45.78 13.60
CA LYS A 21 33.27 45.92 15.02
C LYS A 21 32.24 45.27 15.95
N GLN A 22 30.96 45.46 15.68
CA GLN A 22 29.86 44.86 16.45
C GLN A 22 29.83 43.33 16.36
N SER A 23 30.05 42.76 15.18
CA SER A 23 30.08 41.31 14.99
C SER A 23 31.26 40.64 15.70
N LEU A 24 32.45 41.25 15.63
CA LEU A 24 33.65 40.78 16.33
C LEU A 24 33.49 40.88 17.85
N LEU A 25 32.90 41.98 18.33
CA LEU A 25 32.58 42.20 19.74
C LEU A 25 31.64 41.11 20.29
N TYR A 26 30.56 40.79 19.59
CA TYR A 26 29.62 39.75 20.02
C TYR A 26 30.28 38.36 20.06
N LYS A 27 31.09 38.02 19.04
CA LYS A 27 31.84 36.75 19.00
C LYS A 27 32.84 36.64 20.15
N ALA A 28 33.54 37.73 20.47
CA ALA A 28 34.46 37.78 21.61
C ALA A 28 33.74 37.61 22.97
N LEU A 29 32.52 38.11 23.12
CA LEU A 29 31.71 37.95 24.33
C LEU A 29 31.14 36.52 24.50
N GLN A 30 31.04 35.73 23.42
CA GLN A 30 30.51 34.35 23.46
C GLN A 30 31.59 33.26 23.48
N THR A 31 32.85 33.59 23.18
CA THR A 31 33.95 32.61 23.18
C THR A 31 34.39 32.35 24.63
N PRO A 32 34.36 31.11 25.15
CA PRO A 32 34.89 30.81 26.48
C PRO A 32 36.38 31.17 26.49
N TYR A 33 36.74 32.21 27.27
CA TYR A 33 38.14 32.58 27.38
C TYR A 33 38.82 31.57 28.28
N ASN A 34 39.94 31.03 27.83
CA ASN A 34 40.83 30.24 28.68
C ASN A 34 41.50 31.22 29.66
N LEU A 35 40.74 31.60 30.68
CA LEU A 35 41.19 32.43 31.77
C LEU A 35 42.33 31.65 32.44
N ASN A 36 43.57 32.11 32.24
CA ASN A 36 44.74 31.64 33.00
C ASN A 36 44.58 32.05 34.47
N LEU A 37 43.56 31.49 35.10
CA LEU A 37 43.29 31.60 36.52
C LEU A 37 44.03 30.44 37.20
N PRO A 38 44.68 30.67 38.34
CA PRO A 38 45.22 29.59 39.15
C PRO A 38 44.10 28.60 39.48
N THR A 39 44.43 27.31 39.56
CA THR A 39 43.48 26.18 39.77
C THR A 39 42.59 26.30 41.00
N ASN A 40 42.88 27.26 41.89
CA ASN A 40 42.15 27.54 43.13
C ASN A 40 41.55 28.97 43.16
N ALA A 41 41.29 29.57 42.00
CA ALA A 41 40.72 30.92 41.94
C ALA A 41 39.36 30.97 42.65
N THR A 42 39.19 31.97 43.52
CA THR A 42 37.92 32.19 44.21
C THR A 42 36.85 32.69 43.24
N ASN A 43 35.57 32.48 43.56
CA ASN A 43 34.45 32.97 42.74
C ASN A 43 34.52 34.49 42.47
N GLU A 44 35.10 35.25 43.40
CA GLU A 44 35.30 36.68 43.24
C GLU A 44 36.46 37.02 42.29
N GLN A 45 37.52 36.21 42.26
CA GLN A 45 38.60 36.34 41.28
C GLN A 45 38.14 35.98 39.87
N ILE A 46 37.27 34.95 39.73
CA ILE A 46 36.62 34.60 38.46
C ILE A 46 35.76 35.78 37.97
N LYS A 47 34.87 36.29 38.83
CA LYS A 47 33.97 37.41 38.51
C LYS A 47 34.71 38.69 38.16
N ASN A 48 35.81 38.99 38.86
CA ASN A 48 36.64 40.16 38.56
C ASN A 48 37.41 40.01 37.25
N ALA A 49 37.82 38.79 36.88
CA ALA A 49 38.45 38.52 35.59
C ALA A 49 37.44 38.66 34.43
N GLU A 50 36.20 38.19 34.60
CA GLU A 50 35.10 38.42 33.65
C GLU A 50 34.78 39.91 33.49
N ILE A 51 34.70 40.66 34.58
CA ILE A 51 34.46 42.12 34.55
C ILE A 51 35.62 42.84 33.85
N LYS A 52 36.86 42.43 34.10
CA LYS A 52 38.04 42.98 33.43
C LYS A 52 38.01 42.65 31.94
N GLN A 53 37.66 41.43 31.55
CA GLN A 53 37.48 41.04 30.15
C GLN A 53 36.44 41.90 29.44
N ILE A 54 35.25 42.07 30.03
CA ILE A 54 34.20 42.93 29.49
C ILE A 54 34.69 44.37 29.34
N ARG A 55 35.48 44.86 30.30
CA ARG A 55 36.05 46.21 30.27
C ARG A 55 37.11 46.36 29.18
N ASP A 56 38.00 45.40 29.03
CA ASP A 56 39.08 45.41 28.04
C ASP A 56 38.48 45.31 26.63
N ILE A 57 37.51 44.40 26.42
CA ILE A 57 36.74 44.30 25.19
C ILE A 57 36.05 45.64 24.86
N LYS A 58 35.34 46.26 25.82
CA LYS A 58 34.70 47.57 25.61
C LYS A 58 35.70 48.70 25.34
N LYS A 59 36.93 48.62 25.86
CA LYS A 59 37.99 49.59 25.61
C LYS A 59 38.50 49.55 24.17
N TYR A 60 38.56 48.37 23.55
CA TYR A 60 39.00 48.20 22.16
C TYR A 60 37.89 48.48 21.13
N PHE A 61 36.62 48.22 21.49
CA PHE A 61 35.47 48.39 20.58
C PHE A 61 34.61 49.64 20.86
N GLY A 62 34.97 50.44 21.87
CA GLY A 62 34.24 51.65 22.26
C GLY A 62 32.94 51.39 23.04
N ASN A 63 32.33 52.45 23.56
CA ASN A 63 31.06 52.45 24.30
C ASN A 63 29.83 52.20 23.37
N GLN A 64 29.98 51.32 22.39
CA GLN A 64 28.93 50.86 21.49
C GLN A 64 27.95 49.96 22.26
N SER A 65 27.11 50.61 23.05
CA SER A 65 25.97 50.02 23.76
C SER A 65 24.69 50.05 22.92
N ALA A 66 24.78 50.46 21.66
CA ALA A 66 23.70 50.43 20.67
C ALA A 66 24.14 49.56 19.49
N ASP A 67 23.31 48.57 19.12
CA ASP A 67 23.46 47.63 17.99
C ASP A 67 24.32 46.37 18.10
N ALA A 68 24.40 45.79 19.31
CA ALA A 68 24.43 44.32 19.43
C ALA A 68 23.19 43.62 18.81
N GLY A 69 22.18 44.39 18.36
CA GLY A 69 20.88 43.93 17.87
C GLY A 69 20.90 43.21 16.52
N ILE A 70 21.75 43.62 15.57
CA ILE A 70 21.73 43.08 14.20
C ILE A 70 22.30 41.64 14.18
N TYR A 71 23.47 41.42 14.79
CA TYR A 71 24.02 40.07 14.95
C TYR A 71 23.17 39.20 15.88
N LYS A 72 22.60 39.78 16.96
CA LYS A 72 21.62 39.08 17.83
C LYS A 72 20.39 38.63 17.03
N SER A 73 19.91 39.42 16.08
CA SER A 73 18.80 39.05 15.20
C SER A 73 19.16 37.96 14.19
N ALA A 74 20.38 37.97 13.65
CA ALA A 74 20.90 36.88 12.81
C ALA A 74 21.04 35.58 13.61
N LYS A 75 21.56 35.65 14.84
CA LYS A 75 21.66 34.50 15.75
C LYS A 75 20.29 33.94 16.10
N ALA A 76 19.30 34.80 16.37
CA ALA A 76 17.92 34.38 16.60
C ALA A 76 17.33 33.66 15.37
N ALA A 77 17.60 34.19 14.17
CA ALA A 77 17.19 33.54 12.93
C ALA A 77 17.87 32.17 12.75
N TYR A 78 19.18 32.07 12.96
CA TYR A 78 19.92 30.80 12.95
C TYR A 78 19.37 29.79 13.98
N ASP A 79 19.12 30.24 15.22
CA ASP A 79 18.62 29.40 16.30
C ASP A 79 17.21 28.86 16.03
N SER A 80 16.42 29.59 15.24
CA SER A 80 15.06 29.21 14.86
C SER A 80 14.98 28.15 13.76
N ILE A 81 16.09 27.87 13.07
CA ILE A 81 16.18 26.80 12.06
C ILE A 81 16.08 25.44 12.77
N VAL A 82 15.37 24.49 12.17
CA VAL A 82 15.25 23.15 12.75
C VAL A 82 16.60 22.41 12.79
N GLU A 83 16.83 21.61 13.84
CA GLU A 83 18.11 20.94 14.10
C GLU A 83 18.68 20.12 12.93
N PRO A 84 17.90 19.33 12.18
CA PRO A 84 18.45 18.54 11.07
C PRO A 84 19.14 19.41 10.00
N ASN A 85 18.70 20.66 9.85
CA ASN A 85 19.15 21.57 8.81
C ASN A 85 20.13 22.63 9.34
N LYS A 86 20.25 22.84 10.66
CA LYS A 86 21.12 23.89 11.24
C LYS A 86 22.55 23.86 10.72
N SER A 87 23.13 22.66 10.58
CA SER A 87 24.50 22.47 10.07
C SER A 87 24.72 23.08 8.68
N LEU A 88 23.68 23.09 7.83
CA LEU A 88 23.71 23.66 6.48
C LEU A 88 23.78 25.19 6.48
N PHE A 89 23.38 25.82 7.59
CA PHE A 89 23.41 27.27 7.77
C PHE A 89 24.60 27.74 8.62
N THR A 90 25.32 26.83 9.27
CA THR A 90 26.44 27.14 10.17
C THR A 90 27.56 27.90 9.47
N GLU A 91 27.97 27.46 8.28
CA GLU A 91 29.06 28.11 7.54
C GLU A 91 28.66 29.52 7.10
N GLU A 92 27.47 29.67 6.54
CA GLU A 92 26.92 30.96 6.12
C GLU A 92 26.78 31.92 7.31
N PHE A 93 26.27 31.42 8.45
CA PHE A 93 26.20 32.17 9.69
C PHE A 93 27.58 32.59 10.22
N ASN A 94 28.57 31.68 10.19
CA ASN A 94 29.93 31.98 10.66
C ASN A 94 30.65 33.00 9.77
N ASN A 95 30.38 32.99 8.46
CA ASN A 95 30.99 33.89 7.47
C ASN A 95 30.49 35.33 7.57
N ILE A 96 29.33 35.56 8.22
CA ILE A 96 28.85 36.91 8.56
C ILE A 96 29.86 37.65 9.47
N ALA A 97 30.61 36.92 10.31
CA ALA A 97 31.42 37.51 11.37
C ALA A 97 32.91 37.75 11.04
N THR A 98 33.39 37.30 9.87
CA THR A 98 34.83 37.24 9.55
C THR A 98 35.29 38.20 8.46
N SER A 99 34.38 38.91 7.78
CA SER A 99 34.77 39.88 6.76
C SER A 99 35.21 41.21 7.39
N ASN A 100 36.50 41.33 7.71
CA ASN A 100 37.07 42.50 8.37
C ASN A 100 37.09 43.78 7.50
N ASN A 101 36.71 43.69 6.22
CA ASN A 101 36.76 44.79 5.25
C ASN A 101 35.46 45.00 4.45
N ASP A 102 34.38 44.23 4.69
CA ASP A 102 33.12 44.43 3.96
C ASP A 102 32.23 45.48 4.62
N LEU A 103 31.96 46.56 3.88
CA LEU A 103 30.84 47.46 4.17
C LEU A 103 29.47 46.73 4.08
N ASP A 104 29.43 45.55 3.45
CA ASP A 104 28.23 44.74 3.16
C ASP A 104 27.79 43.78 4.29
N VAL A 105 28.38 43.80 5.49
CA VAL A 105 27.98 42.89 6.58
C VAL A 105 26.49 43.00 6.93
N THR A 106 25.91 44.19 6.84
CA THR A 106 24.47 44.40 7.07
C THR A 106 23.62 43.71 5.99
N ILE A 107 24.04 43.80 4.72
CA ILE A 107 23.38 43.14 3.59
C ILE A 107 23.46 41.61 3.75
N LYS A 108 24.61 41.09 4.17
CA LYS A 108 24.79 39.64 4.43
C LYS A 108 23.91 39.15 5.59
N ILE A 109 23.78 39.95 6.66
CA ILE A 109 22.90 39.62 7.79
C ILE A 109 21.44 39.61 7.34
N ASP A 110 20.99 40.63 6.63
CA ASP A 110 19.59 40.70 6.20
C ASP A 110 19.26 39.61 5.17
N ALA A 111 20.18 39.29 4.26
CA ALA A 111 20.06 38.15 3.34
C ALA A 111 19.96 36.82 4.09
N PHE A 112 20.81 36.59 5.10
CA PHE A 112 20.75 35.38 5.94
C PHE A 112 19.43 35.29 6.71
N LYS A 113 19.00 36.39 7.34
CA LYS A 113 17.72 36.45 8.08
C LYS A 113 16.55 36.17 7.16
N LEU A 114 16.53 36.75 5.96
CA LEU A 114 15.49 36.50 4.97
C LEU A 114 15.47 35.02 4.60
N LYS A 115 16.62 34.45 4.23
CA LYS A 115 16.76 33.02 3.88
C LYS A 115 16.29 32.09 5.01
N ALA A 116 16.71 32.34 6.25
CA ALA A 116 16.30 31.56 7.42
C ALA A 116 14.79 31.69 7.71
N THR A 117 14.24 32.90 7.56
CA THR A 117 12.80 33.16 7.74
C THR A 117 11.98 32.42 6.69
N GLU A 118 12.37 32.54 5.42
CA GLU A 118 11.73 31.86 4.29
C GLU A 118 11.81 30.34 4.42
N PHE A 119 12.97 29.82 4.84
CA PHE A 119 13.13 28.40 5.15
C PHE A 119 12.15 27.95 6.25
N ASN A 120 12.08 28.68 7.36
CA ASN A 120 11.19 28.35 8.48
C ASN A 120 9.70 28.49 8.14
N GLN A 121 9.36 29.35 7.17
CA GLN A 121 7.99 29.44 6.66
C GLN A 121 7.62 28.23 5.79
N ALA A 122 8.54 27.72 4.98
CA ALA A 122 8.27 26.61 4.06
C ALA A 122 8.35 25.23 4.76
N TYR A 123 9.29 25.05 5.69
CA TYR A 123 9.60 23.76 6.30
C TYR A 123 8.38 23.04 6.90
N PRO A 124 7.52 23.69 7.71
CA PRO A 124 6.33 23.02 8.28
C PRO A 124 5.38 22.49 7.21
N GLY A 125 5.22 23.22 6.10
CA GLY A 125 4.39 22.79 4.97
C GLY A 125 4.92 21.52 4.33
N THR A 126 6.22 21.47 4.06
CA THR A 126 6.89 20.30 3.48
C THR A 126 6.86 19.10 4.43
N GLN A 127 7.09 19.32 5.73
CA GLN A 127 7.02 18.27 6.76
C GLN A 127 5.60 17.68 6.87
N ASN A 128 4.56 18.52 6.79
CA ASN A 128 3.17 18.05 6.82
C ASN A 128 2.81 17.22 5.58
N SER A 129 3.26 17.64 4.39
CA SER A 129 3.12 16.84 3.17
C SER A 129 3.82 15.48 3.33
N LEU A 130 5.04 15.44 3.87
CA LEU A 130 5.76 14.18 4.12
C LEU A 130 5.01 13.28 5.11
N ASN A 131 4.48 13.82 6.20
CA ASN A 131 3.70 13.07 7.18
C ASN A 131 2.41 12.50 6.56
N THR A 132 1.78 13.25 5.66
CA THR A 132 0.62 12.78 4.88
C THR A 132 1.04 11.64 3.95
N PHE A 133 2.15 11.80 3.22
CA PHE A 133 2.67 10.76 2.33
C PHE A 133 2.97 9.45 3.07
N LYS A 134 3.56 9.50 4.27
CA LYS A 134 3.84 8.32 5.11
C LYS A 134 2.62 7.44 5.41
N THR A 135 1.43 8.03 5.44
CA THR A 135 0.17 7.33 5.70
C THR A 135 -0.67 7.11 4.43
N THR A 136 -0.13 7.50 3.27
CA THR A 136 -0.82 7.38 1.98
C THR A 136 -0.73 5.95 1.46
N TYR A 137 -1.81 5.52 0.80
CA TYR A 137 -1.92 4.20 0.18
C TYR A 137 -0.73 3.88 -0.75
N GLY A 138 -0.09 2.73 -0.55
CA GLY A 138 1.01 2.28 -1.41
C GLY A 138 2.30 3.11 -1.30
N ALA A 139 2.45 3.94 -0.26
CA ALA A 139 3.72 4.58 0.06
C ALA A 139 4.74 3.54 0.50
N THR A 140 5.92 3.55 -0.11
CA THR A 140 7.00 2.62 0.22
C THR A 140 7.98 3.24 1.21
N GLN A 141 8.65 2.39 1.98
CA GLN A 141 9.68 2.83 2.92
C GLN A 141 10.85 3.55 2.21
N GLU A 142 11.18 3.14 0.99
CA GLU A 142 12.23 3.73 0.18
C GLU A 142 11.89 5.17 -0.27
N GLU A 143 10.66 5.39 -0.75
CA GLU A 143 10.16 6.75 -1.08
C GLU A 143 10.16 7.65 0.16
N ILE A 144 9.69 7.13 1.30
CA ILE A 144 9.67 7.87 2.57
C ILE A 144 11.08 8.29 2.97
N GLN A 145 12.04 7.35 2.97
CA GLN A 145 13.43 7.64 3.34
C GLN A 145 14.10 8.61 2.37
N THR A 146 13.72 8.57 1.09
CA THR A 146 14.21 9.50 0.07
C THR A 146 13.75 10.92 0.39
N PHE A 147 12.44 11.13 0.63
CA PHE A 147 11.91 12.43 1.00
C PHE A 147 12.38 12.93 2.37
N GLU A 148 12.59 12.05 3.35
CA GLU A 148 13.19 12.41 4.64
C GLU A 148 14.62 12.91 4.48
N ARG A 149 15.43 12.23 3.66
CA ARG A 149 16.81 12.65 3.38
C ARG A 149 16.84 13.99 2.66
N GLU A 150 15.97 14.19 1.67
CA GLU A 150 15.87 15.46 0.94
C GLU A 150 15.41 16.60 1.86
N LEU A 151 14.44 16.36 2.76
CA LEU A 151 13.99 17.34 3.73
C LEU A 151 15.13 17.77 4.68
N ASN A 152 15.88 16.80 5.20
CA ASN A 152 17.01 17.04 6.09
C ASN A 152 18.22 17.67 5.38
N SER A 153 18.26 17.63 4.04
CA SER A 153 19.34 18.21 3.23
C SER A 153 18.96 19.57 2.62
N ALA A 154 17.71 20.01 2.77
CA ALA A 154 17.24 21.28 2.24
C ALA A 154 17.85 22.46 3.01
N SER A 155 18.28 23.51 2.29
CA SER A 155 18.97 24.66 2.87
C SER A 155 18.32 26.00 2.50
N ASN A 156 17.20 25.99 1.78
CA ASN A 156 16.49 27.20 1.38
C ASN A 156 15.04 26.90 1.02
N LYS A 157 14.23 27.96 0.93
CA LYS A 157 12.80 27.88 0.60
C LYS A 157 12.53 27.22 -0.75
N THR A 158 13.27 27.56 -1.79
CA THR A 158 13.08 26.99 -3.15
C THR A 158 13.18 25.46 -3.12
N THR A 159 14.22 24.91 -2.48
CA THR A 159 14.38 23.45 -2.35
C THR A 159 13.25 22.79 -1.55
N LEU A 160 12.73 23.47 -0.52
CA LEU A 160 11.60 22.97 0.27
C LEU A 160 10.28 23.01 -0.50
N ASP A 161 10.05 24.06 -1.28
CA ASP A 161 8.85 24.20 -2.12
C ASP A 161 8.84 23.16 -3.25
N GLU A 162 9.98 22.93 -3.89
CA GLU A 162 10.16 21.88 -4.91
C GLU A 162 9.93 20.49 -4.31
N LEU A 163 10.54 20.21 -3.15
CA LEU A 163 10.32 18.96 -2.43
C LEU A 163 8.84 18.78 -2.05
N LYS A 164 8.20 19.83 -1.54
CA LYS A 164 6.78 19.80 -1.21
C LYS A 164 5.93 19.48 -2.44
N SER A 165 6.20 20.14 -3.57
CA SER A 165 5.48 19.88 -4.82
C SER A 165 5.64 18.44 -5.30
N ARG A 166 6.83 17.85 -5.15
CA ARG A 166 7.09 16.44 -5.47
C ARG A 166 6.34 15.48 -4.55
N ILE A 167 6.35 15.75 -3.24
CA ILE A 167 5.61 14.93 -2.27
C ILE A 167 4.10 15.01 -2.53
N ASP A 168 3.56 16.22 -2.76
CA ASP A 168 2.14 16.42 -3.04
C ASP A 168 1.71 15.72 -4.34
N SER A 169 2.56 15.78 -5.37
CA SER A 169 2.32 15.04 -6.63
C SER A 169 2.32 13.53 -6.39
N ALA A 170 3.28 13.02 -5.61
CA ALA A 170 3.31 11.61 -5.24
C ALA A 170 2.04 11.19 -4.46
N ILE A 171 1.55 12.01 -3.52
CA ILE A 171 0.29 11.76 -2.82
C ILE A 171 -0.88 11.65 -3.82
N GLN A 172 -0.97 12.58 -4.78
CA GLN A 172 -2.02 12.55 -5.80
C GLN A 172 -1.95 11.29 -6.67
N GLU A 173 -0.75 10.90 -7.11
CA GLU A 173 -0.54 9.67 -7.88
C GLU A 173 -0.95 8.42 -7.11
N LYS A 174 -0.59 8.34 -5.83
CA LYS A 174 -0.96 7.22 -4.95
C LYS A 174 -2.47 7.17 -4.69
N ASN A 175 -3.14 8.32 -4.54
CA ASN A 175 -4.60 8.39 -4.43
C ASN A 175 -5.30 7.96 -5.72
N ALA A 176 -4.79 8.37 -6.88
CA ALA A 176 -5.29 7.91 -8.18
C ALA A 176 -5.07 6.40 -8.37
N LYS A 177 -3.93 5.87 -7.90
CA LYS A 177 -3.68 4.43 -7.87
C LYS A 177 -4.67 3.70 -6.97
N LYS A 178 -4.91 4.19 -5.75
CA LYS A 178 -5.92 3.64 -4.81
C LYS A 178 -7.29 3.50 -5.46
N ALA A 179 -7.75 4.56 -6.15
CA ALA A 179 -9.04 4.54 -6.84
C ALA A 179 -9.09 3.49 -7.96
N ARG A 180 -8.02 3.36 -8.76
CA ARG A 180 -7.91 2.35 -9.82
C ARG A 180 -7.90 0.93 -9.26
N ASP A 181 -7.07 0.66 -8.25
CA ASP A 181 -6.95 -0.66 -7.64
C ASP A 181 -8.27 -1.09 -6.98
N LEU A 182 -8.98 -0.15 -6.34
CA LEU A 182 -10.29 -0.40 -5.74
C LEU A 182 -11.32 -0.77 -6.82
N GLN A 183 -11.31 -0.06 -7.95
CA GLN A 183 -12.20 -0.37 -9.07
C GLN A 183 -11.90 -1.74 -9.66
N ILE A 184 -10.62 -2.07 -9.87
CA ILE A 184 -10.18 -3.39 -10.36
C ILE A 184 -10.69 -4.51 -9.44
N ALA A 185 -10.54 -4.34 -8.12
CA ALA A 185 -11.02 -5.31 -7.14
C ALA A 185 -12.55 -5.46 -7.19
N ARG A 186 -13.28 -4.34 -7.26
CA ARG A 186 -14.76 -4.35 -7.36
C ARG A 186 -15.24 -4.99 -8.66
N ASP A 187 -14.57 -4.74 -9.79
CA ASP A 187 -14.90 -5.35 -11.07
C ASP A 187 -14.67 -6.86 -11.04
N ALA A 188 -13.54 -7.31 -10.49
CA ALA A 188 -13.25 -8.74 -10.32
C ALA A 188 -14.30 -9.44 -9.43
N ILE A 189 -14.66 -8.83 -8.30
CA ILE A 189 -15.73 -9.34 -7.42
C ILE A 189 -17.09 -9.31 -8.13
N GLY A 190 -17.34 -8.27 -8.93
CA GLY A 190 -18.57 -8.09 -9.70
C GLY A 190 -18.83 -9.22 -10.69
N GLN A 191 -17.77 -9.83 -11.23
CA GLN A 191 -17.84 -10.97 -12.15
C GLN A 191 -18.28 -12.29 -11.49
N LEU A 192 -18.24 -12.39 -10.15
CA LEU A 192 -18.79 -13.55 -9.45
C LEU A 192 -20.32 -13.56 -9.50
N PRO A 193 -20.95 -14.75 -9.55
CA PRO A 193 -22.41 -14.85 -9.60
C PRO A 193 -23.07 -14.32 -8.34
N GLN A 194 -24.33 -13.86 -8.45
CA GLN A 194 -25.09 -13.36 -7.31
C GLN A 194 -25.36 -14.47 -6.30
N GLY A 195 -25.29 -14.17 -5.00
CA GLY A 195 -25.46 -15.17 -3.95
C GLY A 195 -24.27 -16.12 -3.75
N ASN A 196 -23.15 -15.93 -4.48
CA ASN A 196 -21.90 -16.59 -4.16
C ASN A 196 -21.33 -16.06 -2.83
N THR A 197 -20.93 -16.97 -1.96
CA THR A 197 -20.43 -16.68 -0.62
C THR A 197 -19.16 -15.85 -0.67
N LYS A 198 -18.23 -16.20 -1.57
CA LYS A 198 -16.97 -15.48 -1.74
C LYS A 198 -17.17 -14.04 -2.21
N LYS A 199 -18.13 -13.81 -3.11
CA LYS A 199 -18.54 -12.46 -3.53
C LYS A 199 -18.96 -11.61 -2.33
N THR A 200 -19.82 -12.16 -1.47
CA THR A 200 -20.29 -11.46 -0.27
C THR A 200 -19.15 -11.20 0.72
N GLU A 201 -18.30 -12.20 0.99
CA GLU A 201 -17.13 -12.05 1.87
C GLU A 201 -16.18 -10.94 1.40
N LEU A 202 -15.80 -10.97 0.12
CA LEU A 202 -14.86 -10.00 -0.46
C LEU A 202 -15.47 -8.58 -0.50
N THR A 203 -16.76 -8.48 -0.86
CA THR A 203 -17.48 -7.19 -0.84
C THR A 203 -17.49 -6.59 0.55
N ASN A 204 -17.84 -7.39 1.57
CA ASN A 204 -17.87 -6.92 2.96
C ASN A 204 -16.47 -6.54 3.47
N SER A 205 -15.44 -7.31 3.11
CA SER A 205 -14.05 -7.02 3.47
C SER A 205 -13.61 -5.66 2.92
N ILE A 206 -13.87 -5.38 1.64
CA ILE A 206 -13.54 -4.09 1.01
C ILE A 206 -14.34 -2.96 1.65
N ASN A 207 -15.66 -3.10 1.80
CA ASN A 207 -16.52 -2.06 2.37
C ASN A 207 -16.13 -1.71 3.82
N ASN A 208 -15.77 -2.71 4.62
CA ASN A 208 -15.30 -2.50 5.99
C ASN A 208 -13.95 -1.80 6.02
N ALA A 209 -13.00 -2.23 5.18
CA ALA A 209 -11.69 -1.59 5.08
C ALA A 209 -11.79 -0.13 4.58
N GLU A 210 -12.70 0.15 3.64
CA GLU A 210 -12.97 1.50 3.15
C GLU A 210 -13.57 2.38 4.24
N SER A 211 -14.59 1.89 4.95
CA SER A 211 -15.26 2.62 6.03
C SER A 211 -14.32 2.97 7.19
N ASN A 212 -13.32 2.12 7.45
CA ASN A 212 -12.32 2.32 8.50
C ASN A 212 -11.05 3.02 8.00
N ASN A 213 -10.99 3.45 6.73
CA ASN A 213 -9.79 4.00 6.08
C ASN A 213 -8.54 3.10 6.21
N GLN A 214 -8.75 1.78 6.13
CA GLN A 214 -7.75 0.71 6.25
C GLN A 214 -7.47 -0.01 4.93
N LEU A 215 -7.90 0.57 3.80
CA LEU A 215 -7.58 0.02 2.47
C LEU A 215 -6.07 0.01 2.25
N SER A 216 -5.53 -1.19 2.03
CA SER A 216 -4.13 -1.41 1.65
C SER A 216 -4.02 -2.03 0.27
N GLU A 217 -2.88 -1.85 -0.37
CA GLU A 217 -2.59 -2.43 -1.68
C GLU A 217 -2.61 -3.97 -1.64
N SER A 218 -2.12 -4.56 -0.54
CA SER A 218 -2.16 -6.00 -0.33
C SER A 218 -3.59 -6.53 -0.22
N LEU A 219 -4.49 -5.82 0.46
CA LEU A 219 -5.89 -6.21 0.60
C LEU A 219 -6.60 -6.20 -0.75
N LEU A 220 -6.46 -5.11 -1.53
CA LEU A 220 -7.11 -4.98 -2.84
C LEU A 220 -6.55 -5.99 -3.85
N THR A 221 -5.23 -6.20 -3.85
CA THR A 221 -4.60 -7.22 -4.70
C THR A 221 -5.08 -8.61 -4.35
N ASN A 222 -5.14 -8.95 -3.06
CA ASN A 222 -5.59 -10.27 -2.61
C ASN A 222 -7.07 -10.50 -2.92
N ALA A 223 -7.94 -9.50 -2.72
CA ALA A 223 -9.34 -9.57 -3.08
C ALA A 223 -9.54 -9.80 -4.59
N THR A 224 -8.76 -9.09 -5.42
CA THR A 224 -8.76 -9.26 -6.88
C THR A 224 -8.39 -10.69 -7.27
N SER A 225 -7.25 -11.20 -6.76
CA SER A 225 -6.78 -12.55 -7.05
C SER A 225 -7.77 -13.62 -6.59
N GLN A 226 -8.31 -13.51 -5.37
CA GLN A 226 -9.29 -14.47 -4.85
C GLN A 226 -10.57 -14.49 -5.69
N ALA A 227 -11.07 -13.33 -6.12
CA ALA A 227 -12.25 -13.27 -6.98
C ALA A 227 -12.00 -13.93 -8.35
N GLN A 228 -10.83 -13.67 -8.96
CA GLN A 228 -10.45 -14.27 -10.22
C GLN A 228 -10.27 -15.79 -10.13
N THR A 229 -9.61 -16.28 -9.07
CA THR A 229 -9.47 -17.72 -8.81
C THR A 229 -10.82 -18.39 -8.62
N GLU A 230 -11.69 -17.79 -7.80
CA GLU A 230 -13.03 -18.35 -7.55
C GLU A 230 -13.86 -18.38 -8.82
N LYS A 231 -13.80 -17.33 -9.64
CA LYS A 231 -14.45 -17.29 -10.95
C LYS A 231 -13.99 -18.46 -11.83
N ALA A 232 -12.68 -18.67 -11.94
CA ALA A 232 -12.13 -19.76 -12.74
C ALA A 232 -12.57 -21.14 -12.22
N ASN A 233 -12.63 -21.31 -10.89
CA ASN A 233 -13.13 -22.55 -10.29
C ASN A 233 -14.60 -22.81 -10.63
N ILE A 234 -15.45 -21.79 -10.53
CA ILE A 234 -16.87 -21.86 -10.89
C ILE A 234 -17.03 -22.21 -12.37
N ASP A 235 -16.31 -21.54 -13.26
CA ASP A 235 -16.37 -21.79 -14.70
C ASP A 235 -15.97 -23.25 -15.03
N ASN A 236 -14.89 -23.73 -14.40
CA ASN A 236 -14.43 -25.11 -14.56
C ASN A 236 -15.44 -26.14 -14.03
N ALA A 237 -15.97 -25.92 -12.82
CA ALA A 237 -16.99 -26.79 -12.23
C ALA A 237 -18.27 -26.82 -13.06
N LYS A 238 -18.68 -25.66 -13.62
CA LYS A 238 -19.84 -25.55 -14.51
C LYS A 238 -19.63 -26.34 -15.80
N ASN A 239 -18.44 -26.26 -16.40
CA ASN A 239 -18.10 -27.04 -17.59
C ASN A 239 -18.07 -28.54 -17.31
N ALA A 240 -17.51 -28.94 -16.16
CA ALA A 240 -17.50 -30.34 -15.73
C ALA A 240 -18.91 -30.88 -15.49
N ALA A 241 -19.78 -30.10 -14.83
CA ALA A 241 -21.18 -30.45 -14.62
C ALA A 241 -21.94 -30.57 -15.95
N ASN A 242 -21.79 -29.60 -16.86
CA ASN A 242 -22.38 -29.66 -18.20
C ASN A 242 -21.93 -30.91 -18.97
N THR A 243 -20.64 -31.24 -18.91
CA THR A 243 -20.08 -32.43 -19.58
C THR A 243 -20.67 -33.72 -19.01
N ALA A 244 -20.73 -33.83 -17.68
CA ALA A 244 -21.31 -34.99 -17.00
C ALA A 244 -22.80 -35.16 -17.35
N VAL A 245 -23.59 -34.08 -17.26
CA VAL A 245 -25.03 -34.10 -17.58
C VAL A 245 -25.27 -34.45 -19.05
N ASN A 246 -24.48 -33.90 -19.97
CA ASN A 246 -24.64 -34.18 -21.39
C ASN A 246 -24.24 -35.62 -21.77
N SER A 247 -23.45 -36.31 -20.94
CA SER A 247 -23.06 -37.71 -21.15
C SER A 247 -24.19 -38.73 -20.88
N LEU A 248 -25.30 -38.28 -20.29
CA LEU A 248 -26.51 -39.09 -20.14
C LEU A 248 -27.31 -39.16 -21.46
N PRO A 249 -28.08 -40.24 -21.71
CA PRO A 249 -28.92 -40.35 -22.90
C PRO A 249 -29.94 -39.20 -23.02
N GLU A 250 -30.26 -38.79 -24.25
CA GLU A 250 -31.37 -37.87 -24.48
C GLU A 250 -32.70 -38.51 -24.05
N GLY A 251 -33.56 -37.74 -23.39
CA GLY A 251 -34.79 -38.26 -22.79
C GLY A 251 -34.62 -38.93 -21.42
N ASN A 252 -33.40 -39.02 -20.88
CA ASN A 252 -33.19 -39.42 -19.49
C ASN A 252 -33.83 -38.39 -18.53
N ASN A 253 -34.56 -38.90 -17.54
CA ASN A 253 -35.30 -38.08 -16.59
C ASN A 253 -34.40 -37.19 -15.73
N LEU A 254 -33.28 -37.74 -15.24
CA LEU A 254 -32.31 -36.99 -14.45
C LEU A 254 -31.60 -35.94 -15.30
N LYS A 255 -31.20 -36.26 -16.53
CA LYS A 255 -30.59 -35.29 -17.47
C LYS A 255 -31.44 -34.03 -17.62
N ARG A 256 -32.76 -34.19 -17.82
CA ARG A 256 -33.70 -33.06 -17.93
C ARG A 256 -33.73 -32.21 -16.66
N SER A 257 -33.80 -32.85 -15.49
CA SER A 257 -33.79 -32.15 -14.18
C SER A 257 -32.48 -31.37 -13.96
N LEU A 258 -31.33 -32.01 -14.15
CA LEU A 258 -30.02 -31.40 -13.97
C LEU A 258 -29.76 -30.28 -14.98
N LYS A 259 -30.18 -30.45 -16.24
CA LYS A 259 -30.05 -29.41 -17.27
C LYS A 259 -30.87 -28.17 -16.91
N ASN A 260 -32.08 -28.32 -16.37
CA ASN A 260 -32.88 -27.20 -15.90
C ASN A 260 -32.20 -26.42 -14.76
N LYS A 261 -31.56 -27.13 -13.82
CA LYS A 261 -30.77 -26.49 -12.75
C LYS A 261 -29.57 -25.71 -13.31
N LEU A 262 -28.87 -26.26 -14.30
CA LEU A 262 -27.73 -25.60 -14.97
C LEU A 262 -28.15 -24.45 -15.89
N LEU A 263 -29.36 -24.46 -16.46
CA LEU A 263 -29.86 -23.41 -17.37
C LEU A 263 -30.37 -22.17 -16.62
N ASN A 264 -31.05 -22.37 -15.49
CA ASN A 264 -31.63 -21.28 -14.67
C ASN A 264 -30.59 -20.55 -13.79
N ALA A 265 -29.32 -20.73 -14.14
CA ALA A 265 -28.14 -20.46 -13.33
C ALA A 265 -27.69 -19.01 -13.10
N PRO A 266 -28.30 -17.93 -13.63
CA PRO A 266 -28.00 -16.61 -13.07
C PRO A 266 -28.83 -16.31 -11.80
N ASN A 267 -29.94 -17.02 -11.53
CA ASN A 267 -30.94 -16.60 -10.54
C ASN A 267 -31.19 -17.58 -9.37
N THR A 268 -30.49 -18.72 -9.31
CA THR A 268 -30.68 -19.70 -8.23
C THR A 268 -29.36 -20.02 -7.53
N ASN A 269 -29.37 -20.06 -6.19
CA ASN A 269 -28.20 -20.38 -5.36
C ASN A 269 -27.56 -21.76 -5.66
N GLU A 270 -28.18 -22.61 -6.48
CA GLU A 270 -27.75 -23.98 -6.77
C GLU A 270 -26.53 -24.09 -7.72
N THR A 271 -26.18 -23.03 -8.45
CA THR A 271 -25.09 -23.07 -9.45
C THR A 271 -24.01 -22.01 -9.22
N ASN A 272 -24.08 -21.31 -8.10
CA ASN A 272 -23.21 -20.16 -7.81
C ASN A 272 -22.03 -20.54 -6.92
N GLU A 273 -21.93 -21.82 -6.56
CA GLU A 273 -20.90 -22.40 -5.69
C GLU A 273 -20.30 -23.63 -6.37
N VAL A 274 -18.97 -23.77 -6.26
CA VAL A 274 -18.23 -24.92 -6.81
C VAL A 274 -18.78 -26.24 -6.28
N SER A 275 -19.01 -26.34 -4.97
CA SER A 275 -19.50 -27.56 -4.31
C SER A 275 -20.85 -28.04 -4.84
N LYS A 276 -21.75 -27.12 -5.19
CA LYS A 276 -23.07 -27.46 -5.73
C LYS A 276 -22.98 -27.90 -7.18
N LEU A 277 -22.12 -27.25 -7.98
CA LEU A 277 -21.84 -27.68 -9.36
C LEU A 277 -21.20 -29.07 -9.40
N ASP A 278 -20.26 -29.35 -8.50
CA ASP A 278 -19.64 -30.66 -8.35
C ASP A 278 -20.65 -31.74 -7.97
N GLU A 279 -21.62 -31.41 -7.10
CA GLU A 279 -22.71 -32.31 -6.74
C GLU A 279 -23.60 -32.65 -7.94
N LEU A 280 -23.95 -31.66 -8.78
CA LEU A 280 -24.69 -31.93 -10.03
C LEU A 280 -23.89 -32.84 -10.98
N ALA A 281 -22.58 -32.60 -11.10
CA ALA A 281 -21.69 -33.44 -11.90
C ALA A 281 -21.63 -34.87 -11.36
N ARG A 282 -21.58 -35.04 -10.03
CA ARG A 282 -21.57 -36.33 -9.35
C ARG A 282 -22.85 -37.11 -9.60
N GLN A 283 -24.02 -36.47 -9.43
CA GLN A 283 -25.32 -37.10 -9.70
C GLN A 283 -25.42 -37.63 -11.13
N ALA A 284 -24.98 -36.86 -12.13
CA ALA A 284 -24.98 -37.31 -13.52
C ALA A 284 -24.03 -38.49 -13.77
N ARG A 285 -22.84 -38.50 -13.17
CA ARG A 285 -21.89 -39.61 -13.30
C ARG A 285 -22.41 -40.89 -12.65
N THR A 286 -23.01 -40.79 -11.47
CA THR A 286 -23.61 -41.93 -10.77
C THR A 286 -24.76 -42.53 -11.58
N GLU A 287 -25.65 -41.70 -12.12
CA GLU A 287 -26.74 -42.19 -12.98
C GLU A 287 -26.21 -42.91 -14.23
N LYS A 288 -25.17 -42.36 -14.87
CA LYS A 288 -24.53 -43.02 -16.03
C LYS A 288 -23.98 -44.39 -15.65
N GLN A 289 -23.31 -44.51 -14.50
CA GLN A 289 -22.78 -45.78 -14.02
C GLN A 289 -23.88 -46.79 -13.71
N ASN A 290 -24.97 -46.34 -13.09
CA ASN A 290 -26.12 -47.19 -12.79
C ASN A 290 -26.81 -47.68 -14.06
N LEU A 291 -27.02 -46.82 -15.06
CA LEU A 291 -27.56 -47.19 -16.36
C LEU A 291 -26.68 -48.24 -17.06
N GLU A 292 -25.37 -48.06 -17.03
CA GLU A 292 -24.43 -49.01 -17.64
C GLU A 292 -24.46 -50.37 -16.93
N ALA A 293 -24.41 -50.37 -15.59
CA ALA A 293 -24.50 -51.59 -14.81
C ALA A 293 -25.81 -52.34 -15.10
N LYS A 294 -26.92 -51.60 -15.23
CA LYS A 294 -28.22 -52.18 -15.53
C LYS A 294 -28.34 -52.70 -16.97
N ARG A 295 -27.67 -52.04 -17.93
CA ARG A 295 -27.54 -52.56 -19.31
C ARG A 295 -26.77 -53.87 -19.34
N ILE A 296 -25.68 -53.97 -18.58
CA ILE A 296 -24.90 -55.21 -18.46
C ILE A 296 -25.76 -56.32 -17.84
N GLU A 297 -26.53 -56.03 -16.79
CA GLU A 297 -27.48 -56.98 -16.21
C GLU A 297 -28.50 -57.48 -17.25
N ALA A 298 -29.13 -56.56 -17.98
CA ALA A 298 -30.08 -56.91 -19.04
C ALA A 298 -29.44 -57.75 -20.15
N GLN A 299 -28.21 -57.43 -20.56
CA GLN A 299 -27.48 -58.18 -21.58
C GLN A 299 -27.18 -59.61 -21.12
N ASN A 300 -26.74 -59.80 -19.88
CA ASN A 300 -26.47 -61.13 -19.33
C ASN A 300 -27.73 -62.02 -19.32
N ILE A 301 -28.90 -61.43 -19.05
CA ILE A 301 -30.19 -62.15 -19.11
C ILE A 301 -30.54 -62.50 -20.56
N LEU A 302 -30.44 -61.53 -21.48
CA LEU A 302 -30.70 -61.74 -22.90
C LEU A 302 -29.83 -62.86 -23.50
N ASP A 303 -28.56 -62.93 -23.10
CA ASP A 303 -27.62 -63.92 -23.60
C ASP A 303 -28.07 -65.37 -23.29
N GLY A 304 -28.79 -65.57 -22.20
CA GLY A 304 -29.37 -66.84 -21.78
C GLY A 304 -30.71 -67.21 -22.42
N LEU A 305 -31.33 -66.33 -23.21
CA LEU A 305 -32.60 -66.60 -23.89
C LEU A 305 -32.41 -67.28 -25.25
N THR A 306 -33.35 -68.17 -25.59
CA THR A 306 -33.40 -68.83 -26.92
C THR A 306 -33.94 -67.88 -28.00
N GLU A 307 -34.89 -67.01 -27.67
CA GLU A 307 -35.47 -66.00 -28.56
C GLU A 307 -35.01 -64.60 -28.15
N LYS A 308 -34.34 -63.88 -29.06
CA LYS A 308 -33.62 -62.62 -28.73
C LYS A 308 -34.09 -61.40 -29.53
N GLU A 309 -34.91 -61.59 -30.57
CA GLU A 309 -34.89 -60.72 -31.75
C GLU A 309 -35.35 -59.26 -31.53
N ASP A 310 -36.01 -58.92 -30.43
CA ASP A 310 -36.42 -57.53 -30.12
C ASP A 310 -35.71 -56.91 -28.91
N TYR A 311 -35.35 -57.72 -27.91
CA TYR A 311 -34.84 -57.20 -26.64
C TYR A 311 -33.48 -56.52 -26.76
N GLN A 312 -32.63 -56.94 -27.70
CA GLN A 312 -31.33 -56.29 -27.92
C GLN A 312 -31.50 -54.81 -28.29
N ASN A 313 -32.47 -54.51 -29.17
CA ASN A 313 -32.74 -53.16 -29.63
C ASN A 313 -33.38 -52.32 -28.53
N GLU A 314 -34.26 -52.91 -27.73
CA GLU A 314 -34.87 -52.26 -26.57
C GLU A 314 -33.83 -51.91 -25.50
N ILE A 315 -32.94 -52.84 -25.14
CA ILE A 315 -31.82 -52.61 -24.20
C ILE A 315 -30.92 -51.49 -24.71
N ASN A 316 -30.56 -51.53 -26.00
CA ASN A 316 -29.71 -50.52 -26.61
C ASN A 316 -30.38 -49.13 -26.60
N SER A 317 -31.69 -49.07 -26.76
CA SER A 317 -32.47 -47.82 -26.85
C SER A 317 -32.91 -47.25 -25.49
N ALA A 318 -32.81 -48.02 -24.40
CA ALA A 318 -33.30 -47.62 -23.09
C ALA A 318 -32.55 -46.41 -22.51
N ARG A 319 -33.29 -45.39 -22.07
CA ARG A 319 -32.75 -44.09 -21.62
C ARG A 319 -32.74 -43.95 -20.11
N ASN A 320 -33.54 -44.75 -19.43
CA ASN A 320 -33.79 -44.69 -17.99
C ASN A 320 -33.63 -46.08 -17.38
N ILE A 321 -33.29 -46.12 -16.08
CA ILE A 321 -33.17 -47.38 -15.32
C ILE A 321 -34.51 -48.13 -15.33
N ASP A 322 -35.62 -47.43 -15.13
CA ASP A 322 -36.97 -48.01 -15.14
C ASP A 322 -37.32 -48.72 -16.47
N GLU A 323 -36.83 -48.21 -17.60
CA GLU A 323 -37.02 -48.84 -18.92
C GLU A 323 -36.25 -50.17 -19.00
N LEU A 324 -35.02 -50.20 -18.48
CA LEU A 324 -34.21 -51.42 -18.40
C LEU A 324 -34.81 -52.44 -17.43
N ASP A 325 -35.32 -52.01 -16.29
CA ASP A 325 -36.03 -52.87 -15.34
C ASP A 325 -37.26 -53.53 -15.97
N GLU A 326 -38.04 -52.77 -16.75
CA GLU A 326 -39.20 -53.31 -17.46
C GLU A 326 -38.81 -54.31 -18.55
N ILE A 327 -37.71 -54.07 -19.28
CA ILE A 327 -37.18 -55.01 -20.28
C ILE A 327 -36.71 -56.31 -19.58
N ILE A 328 -35.94 -56.19 -18.50
CA ILE A 328 -35.50 -57.32 -17.68
C ILE A 328 -36.70 -58.14 -17.19
N ARG A 329 -37.72 -57.47 -16.66
CA ARG A 329 -38.95 -58.13 -16.19
C ARG A 329 -39.64 -58.92 -17.30
N ARG A 330 -39.76 -58.35 -18.50
CA ARG A 330 -40.36 -59.04 -19.67
C ARG A 330 -39.53 -60.23 -20.12
N MET A 331 -38.20 -60.14 -20.11
CA MET A 331 -37.30 -61.25 -20.44
C MET A 331 -37.39 -62.41 -19.44
N GLN A 332 -37.63 -62.12 -18.16
CA GLN A 332 -37.74 -63.12 -17.10
C GLN A 332 -39.14 -63.73 -16.95
N THR A 333 -40.17 -63.12 -17.57
CA THR A 333 -41.53 -63.64 -17.51
C THR A 333 -41.72 -64.69 -18.61
N PRO A 334 -42.11 -65.94 -18.29
CA PRO A 334 -42.38 -66.95 -19.31
C PRO A 334 -43.45 -66.45 -20.27
N LYS A 335 -43.23 -66.57 -21.59
CA LYS A 335 -44.31 -66.39 -22.57
C LYS A 335 -45.42 -67.38 -22.23
N ILE A 336 -46.55 -66.89 -21.72
CA ILE A 336 -47.74 -67.71 -21.54
C ILE A 336 -48.18 -68.08 -22.96
N LEU A 337 -48.03 -69.36 -23.32
CA LEU A 337 -48.53 -69.91 -24.57
C LEU A 337 -49.98 -69.47 -24.76
N ASP A 338 -50.30 -68.89 -25.91
CA ASP A 338 -51.69 -68.75 -26.33
C ASP A 338 -52.36 -70.13 -26.22
N LYS A 339 -53.61 -70.16 -25.77
CA LYS A 339 -54.47 -71.33 -25.71
C LYS A 339 -54.44 -72.16 -27.02
N SER A 340 -54.19 -71.49 -28.16
CA SER A 340 -54.04 -72.13 -29.47
C SER A 340 -52.73 -72.91 -29.66
N GLU A 341 -51.63 -72.50 -29.02
CA GLU A 341 -50.33 -73.19 -29.06
C GLU A 341 -50.24 -74.29 -27.99
N ALA A 342 -50.87 -74.08 -26.84
CA ALA A 342 -50.97 -75.11 -25.79
C ALA A 342 -51.79 -76.35 -26.23
N GLN A 343 -52.65 -76.22 -27.24
CA GLN A 343 -53.43 -77.33 -27.81
C GLN A 343 -52.70 -78.14 -28.89
N ARG A 344 -51.50 -77.71 -29.32
CA ARG A 344 -50.67 -78.43 -30.32
C ARG A 344 -49.66 -79.39 -29.69
N TRP A 345 -49.52 -79.39 -28.37
CA TRP A 345 -48.75 -80.36 -27.58
C TRP A 345 -49.74 -81.27 -26.85
#